data_AF-X0UZW2-F1
#
_entry.id   AF-X0UZW2-F1
#
_cell.length_a   1.000
_cell.length_b   1.000
_cell.length_c   1.000
_cell.angle_alpha   90.00
_cell.angle_beta   90.00
_cell.angle_gamma   90.00
#
_symmetry.space_group_name_H-M   'P 1'
#
loop_
_entity.id
_entity.type
_entity.pdbx_description
1 polymer ?
#
loop_
_entity_poly.entity_id
_entity_poly.type
_entity_poly.pdbx_seq_one_letter_code
_entity_poly.pdbx_strand_id
1 'polypeptide(L)' 'LIKNKGEILDKRLEELLRKEFPYVNSLLLEEIFMKLESMNIISVFRVSKNKKMIVFNKHNTAIREGILTDFF' A
#
# COMPACT_ATOMS: atom_id res chain seq x y z
N LEU A 1 13.56 14.25 16.80
CA LEU A 1 12.14 14.11 16.34
C LEU A 1 12.13 13.44 14.97
N ILE A 2 12.19 12.10 14.95
CA ILE A 2 12.15 11.36 13.68
C ILE A 2 10.69 11.35 13.21
N LYS A 3 10.36 12.28 12.31
CA LYS A 3 9.09 12.29 11.57
C LYS A 3 9.15 11.16 10.53
N ASN A 4 8.95 9.92 10.96
CA ASN A 4 8.79 8.75 10.08
C ASN A 4 7.44 8.80 9.33
N LYS A 5 7.20 9.85 8.56
CA LYS A 5 5.98 10.05 7.76
C LYS A 5 6.05 9.33 6.39
N GLY A 6 6.96 8.39 6.19
CA GLY A 6 7.11 7.74 4.89
C GLY A 6 8.09 6.60 4.78
N GLU A 7 8.48 5.98 5.89
CA GLU A 7 9.58 5.05 5.86
C GLU A 7 9.11 3.59 5.84
N ILE A 8 9.42 2.95 4.70
CA ILE A 8 9.68 1.50 4.52
C ILE A 8 8.44 0.63 4.27
N LEU A 9 7.92 0.56 3.04
CA LEU A 9 6.73 -0.30 2.82
C LEU A 9 6.59 -0.90 1.41
N ASP A 10 7.68 -1.18 0.67
CA ASP A 10 7.58 -2.08 -0.49
C ASP A 10 7.96 -3.51 -0.07
N LYS A 11 9.25 -3.73 0.22
CA LYS A 11 9.76 -5.07 0.58
C LYS A 11 9.14 -5.67 1.85
N ARG A 12 8.91 -4.85 2.89
CA ARG A 12 8.30 -5.33 4.15
C ARG A 12 6.81 -5.62 4.00
N LEU A 13 6.12 -4.86 3.16
CA LEU A 13 4.70 -5.09 2.87
C LEU A 13 4.54 -6.38 2.06
N GLU A 14 5.38 -6.55 1.04
CA GLU A 14 5.47 -7.79 0.27
C GLU A 14 5.79 -9.00 1.16
N GLU A 15 6.77 -8.90 2.06
CA GLU A 15 7.12 -9.96 3.01
C GLU A 15 5.95 -10.33 3.93
N LEU A 16 5.16 -9.35 4.39
CA LEU A 16 3.97 -9.60 5.21
C LEU A 16 2.86 -10.27 4.39
N LEU A 17 2.60 -9.79 3.18
CA LEU A 17 1.57 -10.34 2.30
C LEU A 17 1.92 -11.76 1.86
N ARG A 18 3.19 -12.07 1.60
CA ARG A 18 3.63 -13.45 1.29
C ARG A 18 3.45 -14.42 2.46
N LYS A 19 3.50 -13.95 3.71
CA LYS A 19 3.27 -14.80 4.89
C LYS A 19 1.81 -15.24 5.00
N GLU A 20 0.87 -14.35 4.69
CA GLU A 20 -0.57 -14.67 4.73
C GLU A 20 -1.07 -15.28 3.41
N PHE A 21 -0.47 -14.89 2.29
CA PHE A 21 -0.89 -15.29 0.94
C PHE A 21 0.32 -15.79 0.13
N PRO A 22 0.65 -17.10 0.22
CA PRO A 22 1.88 -17.68 -0.36
C PRO A 22 1.98 -17.57 -1.89
N TYR A 23 0.85 -17.39 -2.57
CA TYR A 23 0.74 -17.27 -4.02
C TYR A 23 1.03 -15.86 -4.55
N VAL A 24 1.18 -14.88 -3.64
CA VAL A 24 1.46 -13.50 -4.01
C VAL A 24 2.91 -13.36 -4.44
N ASN A 25 3.11 -12.90 -5.68
CA ASN A 25 4.42 -12.58 -6.22
C ASN A 25 4.55 -11.07 -6.51
N SER A 26 5.78 -10.60 -6.73
CA SER A 26 6.07 -9.17 -6.89
C SER A 26 5.35 -8.54 -8.08
N LEU A 27 5.19 -9.28 -9.18
CA LEU A 27 4.52 -8.79 -10.39
C LEU A 27 3.03 -8.55 -10.12
N LEU A 28 2.37 -9.50 -9.49
CA LEU A 28 0.96 -9.40 -9.11
C LEU A 28 0.73 -8.25 -8.11
N LEU A 29 1.64 -8.07 -7.14
CA LEU A 29 1.58 -6.94 -6.21
C LEU A 29 1.71 -5.60 -6.92
N GLU A 30 2.60 -5.52 -7.90
CA GLU A 30 2.77 -4.29 -8.69
C GLU A 30 1.49 -3.96 -9.47
N GLU A 31 0.85 -4.94 -10.10
CA GLU A 31 -0.45 -4.76 -10.76
C GLU A 31 -1.55 -4.31 -9.78
N ILE A 32 -1.61 -4.91 -8.59
CA ILE A 32 -2.56 -4.51 -7.54
C ILE A 32 -2.29 -3.06 -7.10
N PHE A 33 -1.04 -2.69 -6.83
CA PHE A 33 -0.72 -1.32 -6.42
C PHE A 33 -1.01 -0.30 -7.51
N MET A 34 -0.72 -0.60 -8.77
CA MET A 34 -1.10 0.26 -9.91
C MET A 34 -2.62 0.44 -10.00
N LYS A 35 -3.40 -0.63 -9.76
CA LYS A 35 -4.86 -0.55 -9.73
C LYS A 35 -5.38 0.27 -8.54
N LEU A 36 -4.81 0.08 -7.34
CA LEU A 36 -5.18 0.86 -6.16
C LEU A 36 -4.82 2.34 -6.31
N GLU A 37 -3.70 2.64 -6.96
CA GLU A 37 -3.28 4.00 -7.27
C GLU A 37 -4.22 4.66 -8.28
N SER A 38 -4.62 3.96 -9.35
CA SER A 38 -5.59 4.50 -10.32
C SER A 38 -6.98 4.72 -9.72
N MET A 39 -7.36 3.95 -8.71
CA MET A 39 -8.57 4.15 -7.90
C MET A 39 -8.41 5.25 -6.84
N ASN A 40 -7.27 5.94 -6.80
CA ASN A 40 -6.95 6.99 -5.83
C ASN A 40 -7.01 6.51 -4.36
N ILE A 41 -6.80 5.21 -4.12
CA ILE A 41 -6.83 4.57 -2.79
C ILE A 41 -5.47 4.74 -2.09
N ILE A 42 -4.40 4.56 -2.86
CA ILE A 42 -3.02 4.77 -2.41
C ILE A 42 -2.31 5.75 -3.33
N SER A 43 -1.19 6.28 -2.86
CA SER A 43 -0.22 7.01 -3.68
C SER A 43 1.14 6.31 -3.57
N VAL A 44 1.78 6.04 -4.70
CA VAL A 44 3.08 5.36 -4.75
C VAL A 44 4.18 6.36 -5.14
N PHE A 45 5.06 6.66 -4.19
CA PHE A 45 6.20 7.56 -4.41
C PHE A 45 7.48 6.76 -4.61
N ARG A 46 8.22 7.07 -5.69
CA ARG A 46 9.57 6.53 -5.88
C ARG A 46 10.56 7.30 -5.01
N VAL A 47 11.12 6.64 -4.01
CA VAL A 47 12.15 7.22 -3.13
C VAL A 47 13.55 6.97 -3.68
N SER A 48 13.79 5.81 -4.29
CA SER A 48 15.04 5.49 -4.97
C SER A 48 14.83 4.46 -6.09
N LYS A 49 15.91 3.98 -6.74
CA LYS A 49 15.82 2.99 -7.83
C LYS A 49 15.02 1.74 -7.42
N ASN A 50 15.17 1.29 -6.18
CA ASN A 50 14.60 0.05 -5.63
C ASN A 50 13.72 0.27 -4.39
N LYS A 51 13.38 1.52 -4.05
CA LYS A 51 12.57 1.84 -2.86
C LYS A 51 11.37 2.66 -3.28
N LYS A 52 10.18 2.07 -3.10
CA LYS A 52 8.90 2.74 -3.22
C LYS A 52 8.33 3.02 -1.82
N MET A 53 7.54 4.08 -1.72
CA MET A 53 6.80 4.46 -0.53
C MET A 53 5.33 4.50 -0.91
N ILE A 54 4.52 3.70 -0.21
CA ILE A 54 3.07 3.62 -0.42
C ILE A 54 2.39 4.39 0.69
N VAL A 55 1.55 5.35 0.32
CA VAL A 55 0.77 6.18 1.25
C VAL A 55 -0.70 5.91 1.04
N PHE A 56 -1.42 5.62 2.11
CA PHE A 56 -2.87 5.49 2.07
C PHE A 56 -3.55 6.86 1.93
N ASN A 57 -4.47 6.99 0.98
CA ASN A 57 -5.25 8.21 0.78
C ASN A 57 -6.47 8.23 1.72
N LYS A 58 -6.32 8.93 2.85
CA LYS A 58 -7.35 9.07 3.89
C LYS A 58 -8.61 9.82 3.45
N HIS A 59 -8.56 10.53 2.33
CA HIS A 59 -9.68 11.30 1.80
C HIS A 59 -10.50 10.54 0.74
N ASN A 60 -10.14 9.28 0.45
CA ASN A 60 -10.92 8.44 -0.44
C ASN A 60 -12.25 8.04 0.23
N THR A 61 -13.36 8.61 -0.26
CA THR A 61 -14.71 8.39 0.24
C THR A 61 -15.17 6.93 0.08
N ALA A 62 -14.71 6.21 -0.95
CA ALA A 62 -15.12 4.84 -1.22
C ALA A 62 -14.64 3.84 -0.16
N ILE A 63 -13.50 4.11 0.49
CA ILE A 63 -12.97 3.24 1.56
C ILE A 63 -13.56 3.60 2.93
N ARG A 64 -13.92 4.87 3.10
CA ARG A 64 -14.39 5.39 4.38
C ARG A 64 -15.71 4.75 4.83
N GLU A 65 -16.53 4.29 3.89
CA GLU A 65 -17.80 3.59 4.18
C GLU A 65 -17.65 2.07 4.28
N GLY A 66 -16.66 1.45 3.63
CA GLY A 66 -16.49 -0.01 3.66
C GLY A 66 -15.57 -0.50 4.78
N ILE A 67 -14.40 0.10 4.96
CA ILE A 67 -13.36 -0.44 5.86
C ILE A 67 -13.56 0.04 7.31
N LEU A 68 -14.08 1.24 7.54
CA LEU A 68 -14.33 1.72 8.91
C LEU A 68 -15.53 1.02 9.55
N THR A 69 -16.51 0.60 8.77
CA THR A 69 -17.75 -0.01 9.28
C THR A 69 -17.54 -1.45 9.76
N ASP A 70 -16.53 -2.15 9.25
CA ASP A 70 -16.19 -3.53 9.67
C ASP A 70 -15.17 -3.59 10.82
N PHE A 71 -14.58 -2.45 11.22
CA PHE A 71 -13.58 -2.37 12.30
C PHE A 71 -14.10 -1.79 13.62
N PHE A 72 -15.34 -1.29 13.64
CA PHE A 72 -16.05 -0.79 14.83
C PHE A 72 -17.29 -1.63 15.13
#